data_AF-K8A1T4-F1
#
_entry.id   AF-K8A1T4-F1
#
_cell.length_a   1.000
_cell.length_b   1.000
_cell.length_c   1.000
_cell.angle_alpha   90.00
_cell.angle_beta   90.00
_cell.angle_gamma   90.00
#
_symmetry.space_group_name_H-M   'P 1'
#
loop_
_entity.id
_entity.type
_entity.pdbx_description
1 polymer ?
#
loop_
_entity_poly.entity_id
_entity_poly.type
_entity_poly.pdbx_seq_one_letter_code
_entity_poly.pdbx_strand_id
1 'polypeptide(L)'
;MLGAVVMASAAQALPVMLGFSVLAVAAGAALVWQLRRAPEPLLPPQLFASARFTLAALTSLASFISQGMTFVALPFLFQSVYGYNALQAALLFTAWPVGIILVAPHAGRLADRYAPAAIATLGLAIFVAGLVALAMLPDHASAWDISLRGLLCGTGFGCFQSPNNREMLASASREHSGYASGVLAIMRTFGQCLGAAGVGIILTLGAPEPAPLAGAHSVQLALWCAALASLLALACSLSRLTRR
;
A
#
# COMPACT_ATOMS: atom_id res chain seq x y z
N MET A 1 -35.02 12.38 -12.87
CA MET A 1 -34.60 13.48 -11.97
C MET A 1 -33.43 13.12 -11.04
N LEU A 2 -33.26 11.86 -10.60
CA LEU A 2 -32.10 11.42 -9.81
C LEU A 2 -30.76 11.52 -10.55
N GLY A 3 -30.69 11.20 -11.84
CA GLY A 3 -29.46 11.32 -12.63
C GLY A 3 -28.94 12.77 -12.77
N ALA A 4 -29.84 13.76 -12.87
CA ALA A 4 -29.45 15.17 -12.94
C ALA A 4 -28.91 15.68 -11.58
N VAL A 5 -29.40 15.16 -10.45
CA VAL A 5 -28.92 15.50 -9.10
C VAL A 5 -27.56 14.84 -8.83
N VAL A 6 -27.35 13.59 -9.25
CA VAL A 6 -26.05 12.90 -9.15
C VAL A 6 -25.02 13.58 -10.04
N MET A 7 -25.36 13.91 -11.28
CA MET A 7 -24.46 14.66 -12.17
C MET A 7 -24.19 16.09 -11.68
N ALA A 8 -25.17 16.76 -11.06
CA ALA A 8 -24.96 18.06 -10.42
C ALA A 8 -24.05 17.96 -9.18
N SER A 9 -24.17 16.91 -8.37
CA SER A 9 -23.27 16.65 -7.23
C SER A 9 -21.85 16.29 -7.69
N ALA A 10 -21.71 15.53 -8.78
CA ALA A 10 -20.41 15.20 -9.38
C ALA A 10 -19.75 16.43 -10.04
N ALA A 11 -20.54 17.28 -10.69
CA ALA A 11 -20.08 18.54 -11.29
C ALA A 11 -19.65 19.57 -10.22
N GLN A 12 -20.26 19.55 -9.03
CA GLN A 12 -19.82 20.35 -7.88
C GLN A 12 -18.62 19.73 -7.15
N ALA A 13 -18.48 18.40 -7.19
CA ALA A 13 -17.35 17.68 -6.57
C ALA A 13 -16.05 17.80 -7.39
N LEU A 14 -16.13 17.88 -8.73
CA LEU A 14 -14.96 18.01 -9.61
C LEU A 14 -14.09 19.25 -9.32
N PRO A 15 -14.62 20.48 -9.21
CA PRO A 15 -13.81 21.66 -8.87
C PRO A 15 -13.23 21.57 -7.45
N VAL A 16 -13.95 20.95 -6.51
CA VAL A 16 -13.45 20.71 -5.15
C VAL A 16 -12.30 19.70 -5.16
N MET A 17 -12.42 18.60 -5.90
CA MET A 17 -11.38 17.59 -6.06
C MET A 17 -10.13 18.15 -6.74
N LEU A 18 -10.31 18.94 -7.80
CA LEU A 18 -9.22 19.67 -8.45
C LEU A 18 -8.59 20.68 -7.49
N GLY A 19 -9.39 21.40 -6.70
CA GLY A 19 -8.92 22.32 -5.67
C GLY A 19 -8.03 21.63 -4.63
N PHE A 20 -8.48 20.50 -4.08
CA PHE A 20 -7.66 19.70 -3.15
C PHE A 20 -6.42 19.11 -3.82
N SER A 21 -6.50 18.72 -5.08
CA SER A 21 -5.35 18.19 -5.84
C SER A 21 -4.29 19.27 -6.05
N VAL A 22 -4.70 20.46 -6.47
CA VAL A 22 -3.81 21.63 -6.63
C VAL A 22 -3.21 22.03 -5.28
N LEU A 23 -4.02 22.08 -4.22
CA LEU A 23 -3.54 22.38 -2.87
C LEU A 23 -2.52 21.34 -2.38
N ALA A 24 -2.75 20.06 -2.62
CA ALA A 24 -1.82 18.99 -2.26
C ALA A 24 -0.49 19.12 -3.00
N VAL A 25 -0.52 19.39 -4.31
CA VAL A 25 0.68 19.62 -5.12
C VAL A 25 1.42 20.88 -4.65
N ALA A 26 0.69 21.98 -4.39
CA ALA A 26 1.26 23.22 -3.90
C ALA A 26 1.90 23.06 -2.51
N ALA A 27 1.22 22.38 -1.58
CA ALA A 27 1.74 22.08 -0.24
C ALA A 27 2.98 21.18 -0.31
N GLY A 28 2.97 20.16 -1.19
CA GLY A 28 4.12 19.30 -1.45
C GLY A 28 5.32 20.09 -2.01
N ALA A 29 5.06 20.96 -2.98
CA ALA A 29 6.10 21.83 -3.55
C ALA A 29 6.65 22.83 -2.51
N ALA A 30 5.78 23.42 -1.70
CA ALA A 30 6.16 24.31 -0.60
C ALA A 30 7.02 23.58 0.45
N LEU A 31 6.65 22.35 0.81
CA LEU A 31 7.44 21.52 1.72
C LEU A 31 8.82 21.21 1.15
N VAL A 32 8.91 20.80 -0.13
CA VAL A 32 10.20 20.55 -0.79
C VAL A 32 11.05 21.83 -0.86
N TRP A 33 10.42 22.97 -1.17
CA TRP A 33 11.07 24.26 -1.20
C TRP A 33 11.61 24.67 0.18
N GLN A 34 10.83 24.47 1.23
CA GLN A 34 11.22 24.77 2.62
C GLN A 34 12.33 23.82 3.10
N LEU A 35 12.23 22.53 2.82
CA LEU A 35 13.26 21.53 3.17
C LEU A 35 14.62 21.82 2.51
N ARG A 36 14.62 22.40 1.30
CA ARG A 36 15.85 22.79 0.60
C ARG A 36 16.47 24.08 1.12
N ARG A 37 15.70 24.96 1.75
CA ARG A 37 16.15 26.28 2.23
C ARG A 37 16.42 26.35 3.74
N ALA A 38 15.87 25.42 4.51
CA ALA A 38 16.05 25.40 5.96
C ALA A 38 17.52 25.13 6.33
N PRO A 39 18.12 25.90 7.26
CA PRO A 39 19.48 25.67 7.76
C PRO A 39 19.62 24.32 8.48
N GLU A 40 18.60 23.95 9.28
CA GLU A 40 18.46 22.66 9.94
C GLU A 40 17.12 22.04 9.53
N PRO A 41 17.06 21.34 8.37
CA PRO A 41 15.82 20.76 7.90
C PRO A 41 15.38 19.61 8.81
N LEU A 42 14.08 19.57 9.11
CA LEU A 42 13.41 18.47 9.82
C LEU A 42 13.61 17.10 9.14
N LEU A 43 14.05 17.08 7.89
CA LEU A 43 14.36 15.86 7.15
C LEU A 43 15.56 16.16 6.26
N PRO A 44 16.79 15.78 6.68
CA PRO A 44 18.00 16.11 5.94
C PRO A 44 17.96 15.46 4.55
N PRO A 45 18.00 16.25 3.45
CA PRO A 45 17.93 15.71 2.08
C PRO A 45 19.05 14.73 1.76
N GLN A 46 20.15 14.80 2.52
CA GLN A 46 21.31 13.92 2.46
C GLN A 46 20.93 12.44 2.69
N LEU A 47 19.86 12.14 3.43
CA LEU A 47 19.35 10.77 3.57
C LEU A 47 18.93 10.18 2.22
N PHE A 48 18.31 10.99 1.36
CA PHE A 48 17.87 10.58 0.02
C PHE A 48 19.00 10.56 -1.02
N ALA A 49 20.21 11.06 -0.68
CA ALA A 49 21.37 10.91 -1.54
C ALA A 49 21.83 9.44 -1.63
N SER A 50 21.55 8.63 -0.60
CA SER A 50 21.77 7.19 -0.64
C SER A 50 20.73 6.50 -1.52
N ALA A 51 21.17 5.92 -2.63
CA ALA A 51 20.30 5.14 -3.51
C ALA A 51 19.61 3.99 -2.77
N ARG A 52 20.28 3.35 -1.80
CA ARG A 52 19.70 2.28 -0.96
C ARG A 52 18.52 2.79 -0.14
N PHE A 53 18.71 3.91 0.55
CA PHE A 53 17.66 4.53 1.37
C PHE A 53 16.46 4.94 0.50
N THR A 54 16.72 5.65 -0.60
CA THR A 54 15.68 6.14 -1.52
C THR A 54 14.89 5.00 -2.14
N LEU A 55 15.55 3.96 -2.65
CA LEU A 55 14.87 2.81 -3.23
C LEU A 55 14.09 2.01 -2.18
N ALA A 56 14.59 1.89 -0.95
CA ALA A 56 13.85 1.28 0.15
C ALA A 56 12.61 2.09 0.56
N ALA A 57 12.72 3.42 0.62
CA ALA A 57 11.60 4.32 0.88
C ALA A 57 10.53 4.26 -0.23
N LEU A 58 10.93 4.30 -1.50
CA LEU A 58 10.02 4.17 -2.65
C LEU A 58 9.32 2.81 -2.68
N THR A 59 10.05 1.75 -2.34
CA THR A 59 9.46 0.41 -2.24
C THR A 59 8.46 0.34 -1.08
N SER A 60 8.78 0.92 0.08
CA SER A 60 7.82 1.05 1.19
C SER A 60 6.55 1.77 0.72
N LEU A 61 6.69 2.92 0.08
CA LEU A 61 5.56 3.71 -0.41
C LEU A 61 4.64 2.88 -1.31
N ALA A 62 5.18 2.25 -2.36
CA ALA A 62 4.41 1.43 -3.29
C ALA A 62 3.75 0.21 -2.62
N SER A 63 4.44 -0.42 -1.67
CA SER A 63 3.90 -1.55 -0.90
C SER A 63 2.76 -1.12 0.03
N PHE A 64 2.87 0.06 0.66
CA PHE A 64 1.82 0.62 1.51
C PHE A 64 0.63 1.18 0.73
N ILE A 65 0.84 1.65 -0.51
CA ILE A 65 -0.27 1.93 -1.45
C ILE A 65 -1.06 0.64 -1.69
N SER A 66 -0.37 -0.43 -2.06
CA SER A 66 -0.99 -1.73 -2.31
C SER A 66 -1.74 -2.26 -1.09
N GLN A 67 -1.13 -2.17 0.08
CA GLN A 67 -1.77 -2.55 1.34
C GLN A 67 -3.00 -1.69 1.61
N GLY A 68 -2.90 -0.37 1.49
CA GLY A 68 -4.02 0.55 1.70
C GLY A 68 -5.18 0.28 0.75
N MET A 69 -4.90 0.05 -0.54
CA MET A 69 -5.92 -0.35 -1.51
C MET A 69 -6.60 -1.65 -1.09
N THR A 70 -5.82 -2.66 -0.72
CA THR A 70 -6.36 -3.97 -0.35
C THR A 70 -7.18 -3.91 0.95
N PHE A 71 -6.74 -3.11 1.92
CA PHE A 71 -7.39 -2.93 3.21
C PHE A 71 -8.75 -2.23 3.08
N VAL A 72 -8.91 -1.38 2.07
CA VAL A 72 -10.22 -0.80 1.74
C VAL A 72 -11.03 -1.74 0.85
N ALA A 73 -10.43 -2.35 -0.17
CA ALA A 73 -11.15 -3.18 -1.14
C ALA A 73 -11.74 -4.47 -0.52
N LEU A 74 -11.00 -5.17 0.35
CA LEU A 74 -11.44 -6.46 0.89
C LEU A 74 -12.71 -6.39 1.75
N PRO A 75 -12.87 -5.44 2.71
CA PRO A 75 -14.12 -5.30 3.44
C PRO A 75 -15.33 -5.03 2.55
N PHE A 76 -15.16 -4.25 1.47
CA PHE A 76 -16.19 -4.05 0.46
C PHE A 76 -16.48 -5.34 -0.31
N LEU A 77 -15.46 -6.12 -0.69
CA LEU A 77 -15.65 -7.42 -1.31
C LEU A 77 -16.49 -8.35 -0.41
N PHE A 78 -16.08 -8.48 0.85
CA PHE A 78 -16.70 -9.42 1.78
C PHE A 78 -18.16 -9.06 2.07
N GLN A 79 -18.46 -7.78 2.27
CA GLN A 79 -19.79 -7.32 2.66
C GLN A 79 -20.71 -7.09 1.46
N SER A 80 -20.22 -6.42 0.42
CA SER A 80 -21.06 -6.01 -0.72
C SER A 80 -21.20 -7.11 -1.79
N VAL A 81 -20.21 -8.00 -1.94
CA VAL A 81 -20.23 -9.07 -2.96
C VAL A 81 -20.57 -10.41 -2.33
N TYR A 82 -19.87 -10.80 -1.25
CA TYR A 82 -20.11 -12.10 -0.60
C TYR A 82 -21.20 -12.08 0.48
N GLY A 83 -21.73 -10.90 0.83
CA GLY A 83 -22.83 -10.77 1.80
C GLY A 83 -22.46 -11.12 3.24
N TYR A 84 -21.18 -11.18 3.58
CA TYR A 84 -20.74 -11.38 4.97
C TYR A 84 -21.13 -10.18 5.82
N ASN A 85 -21.47 -10.42 7.09
CA ASN A 85 -21.63 -9.33 8.04
C ASN A 85 -20.26 -8.76 8.48
N ALA A 86 -20.27 -7.61 9.17
CA ALA A 86 -19.05 -6.92 9.59
C ALA A 86 -18.14 -7.80 10.49
N LEU A 87 -18.72 -8.64 11.37
CA LEU A 87 -17.97 -9.54 12.23
C LEU A 87 -17.27 -10.64 11.42
N GLN A 88 -17.96 -11.26 10.48
CA GLN A 88 -17.39 -12.27 9.58
C GLN A 88 -16.29 -11.68 8.70
N ALA A 89 -16.50 -10.49 8.14
CA ALA A 89 -15.49 -9.79 7.35
C ALA A 89 -14.22 -9.50 8.19
N ALA A 90 -14.39 -9.06 9.44
CA ALA A 90 -13.28 -8.84 10.36
C ALA A 90 -12.53 -10.14 10.68
N LEU A 91 -13.24 -11.25 10.92
CA LEU A 91 -12.65 -12.57 11.15
C LEU A 91 -11.84 -13.06 9.96
N LEU A 92 -12.36 -12.95 8.74
CA LEU A 92 -11.63 -13.30 7.52
C LEU A 92 -10.34 -12.47 7.37
N PHE A 93 -10.43 -11.20 7.72
CA PHE A 93 -9.31 -10.26 7.65
C PHE A 93 -8.18 -10.62 8.63
N THR A 94 -8.46 -11.33 9.73
CA THR A 94 -7.44 -11.72 10.73
C THR A 94 -6.35 -12.63 10.17
N ALA A 95 -6.59 -13.34 9.07
CA ALA A 95 -5.59 -14.18 8.45
C ALA A 95 -4.34 -13.39 8.02
N TRP A 96 -4.52 -12.13 7.58
CA TRP A 96 -3.41 -11.28 7.18
C TRP A 96 -2.44 -10.94 8.33
N PRO A 97 -2.88 -10.32 9.46
CA PRO A 97 -1.97 -10.06 10.58
C PRO A 97 -1.39 -11.34 11.18
N VAL A 98 -2.11 -12.47 11.16
CA VAL A 98 -1.54 -13.77 11.55
C VAL A 98 -0.33 -14.13 10.69
N GLY A 99 -0.43 -13.99 9.37
CA GLY A 99 0.69 -14.24 8.46
C GLY A 99 1.89 -13.33 8.74
N ILE A 100 1.65 -12.06 9.09
CA ILE A 100 2.70 -11.11 9.49
C ILE A 100 3.37 -11.58 10.79
N ILE A 101 2.60 -11.90 11.83
CA ILE A 101 3.10 -12.32 13.14
C ILE A 101 3.99 -13.57 13.02
N LEU A 102 3.56 -14.53 12.20
CA LEU A 102 4.28 -15.79 12.02
C LEU A 102 5.61 -15.63 11.30
N VAL A 103 5.77 -14.63 10.41
CA VAL A 103 6.93 -14.57 9.50
C VAL A 103 7.85 -13.39 9.76
N ALA A 104 7.33 -12.24 10.22
CA ALA A 104 8.13 -11.02 10.39
C ALA A 104 9.35 -11.19 11.33
N PRO A 105 9.24 -11.87 12.50
CA PRO A 105 10.41 -12.08 13.36
C PRO A 105 11.49 -12.95 12.70
N HIS A 106 11.08 -13.95 11.91
CA HIS A 106 11.99 -14.84 11.21
C HIS A 106 12.69 -14.12 10.06
N ALA A 107 11.98 -13.29 9.30
CA ALA A 107 12.57 -12.46 8.26
C ALA A 107 13.58 -11.44 8.83
N GLY A 108 13.26 -10.84 9.99
CA GLY A 108 14.18 -9.94 10.71
C GLY A 108 15.48 -10.64 11.11
N ARG A 109 15.39 -11.85 11.69
CA ARG A 109 16.55 -12.68 12.03
C ARG A 109 17.34 -13.13 10.79
N LEU A 110 16.64 -13.45 9.71
CA LEU A 110 17.29 -13.82 8.46
C LEU A 110 18.08 -12.63 7.88
N ALA A 111 17.59 -11.41 8.06
CA ALA A 111 18.26 -10.17 7.66
C ALA A 111 19.47 -9.80 8.52
N ASP A 112 19.71 -10.49 9.66
CA ASP A 112 20.99 -10.43 10.38
C ASP A 112 22.08 -11.19 9.64
N ARG A 113 21.71 -12.26 8.92
CA ARG A 113 22.66 -13.21 8.31
C ARG A 113 22.83 -13.03 6.81
N TYR A 114 21.78 -12.57 6.12
CA TYR A 114 21.75 -12.39 4.67
C TYR A 114 21.43 -10.94 4.31
N ALA A 115 21.66 -10.56 3.05
CA ALA A 115 21.41 -9.22 2.58
C ALA A 115 19.91 -8.83 2.75
N PRO A 116 19.59 -7.77 3.52
CA PRO A 116 18.21 -7.38 3.81
C PRO A 116 17.37 -7.14 2.55
N ALA A 117 17.96 -6.51 1.53
CA ALA A 117 17.30 -6.27 0.25
C ALA A 117 16.82 -7.58 -0.42
N ALA A 118 17.59 -8.67 -0.37
CA ALA A 118 17.23 -9.93 -1.02
C ALA A 118 16.04 -10.60 -0.35
N ILE A 119 16.00 -10.58 0.99
CA ILE A 119 14.88 -11.10 1.76
C ILE A 119 13.64 -10.23 1.54
N ALA A 120 13.81 -8.90 1.52
CA ALA A 120 12.72 -7.97 1.24
C ALA A 120 12.11 -8.21 -0.15
N THR A 121 12.95 -8.42 -1.18
CA THR A 121 12.50 -8.74 -2.54
C THR A 121 11.74 -10.06 -2.58
N LEU A 122 12.20 -11.10 -1.89
CA LEU A 122 11.49 -12.37 -1.81
C LEU A 122 10.12 -12.21 -1.12
N GLY A 123 10.07 -11.49 -0.01
CA GLY A 123 8.82 -11.16 0.67
C GLY A 123 7.84 -10.41 -0.23
N LEU A 124 8.33 -9.46 -1.03
CA LEU A 124 7.52 -8.76 -2.03
C LEU A 124 6.99 -9.65 -3.13
N ALA A 125 7.79 -10.60 -3.62
CA ALA A 125 7.33 -11.56 -4.63
C ALA A 125 6.18 -12.41 -4.08
N ILE A 126 6.29 -12.88 -2.84
CA ILE A 126 5.22 -13.61 -2.14
C ILE A 126 4.00 -12.70 -1.93
N PHE A 127 4.21 -11.43 -1.57
CA PHE A 127 3.13 -10.48 -1.37
C PHE A 127 2.36 -10.21 -2.67
N VAL A 128 3.07 -9.98 -3.78
CA VAL A 128 2.48 -9.86 -5.11
C VAL A 128 1.67 -11.11 -5.46
N ALA A 129 2.22 -12.31 -5.24
CA ALA A 129 1.50 -13.56 -5.50
C ALA A 129 0.21 -13.66 -4.66
N GLY A 130 0.26 -13.25 -3.39
CA GLY A 130 -0.93 -13.17 -2.53
C GLY A 130 -1.97 -12.17 -3.04
N LEU A 131 -1.55 -10.98 -3.47
CA LEU A 131 -2.45 -9.97 -4.03
C LEU A 131 -3.09 -10.42 -5.33
N VAL A 132 -2.32 -11.05 -6.23
CA VAL A 132 -2.84 -11.66 -7.46
C VAL A 132 -3.82 -12.78 -7.12
N ALA A 133 -3.49 -13.63 -6.14
CA ALA A 133 -4.41 -14.66 -5.69
C ALA A 133 -5.72 -14.04 -5.17
N LEU A 134 -5.68 -12.98 -4.36
CA LEU A 134 -6.89 -12.28 -3.94
C LEU A 134 -7.66 -11.64 -5.10
N ALA A 135 -6.97 -11.05 -6.08
CA ALA A 135 -7.60 -10.47 -7.27
C ALA A 135 -8.27 -11.52 -8.18
N MET A 136 -7.82 -12.78 -8.10
CA MET A 136 -8.40 -13.94 -8.79
C MET A 136 -9.37 -14.74 -7.90
N LEU A 137 -9.92 -14.14 -6.85
CA LEU A 137 -10.98 -14.78 -6.07
C LEU A 137 -12.22 -15.01 -6.96
N PRO A 138 -12.84 -16.20 -6.91
CA PRO A 138 -14.07 -16.48 -7.66
C PRO A 138 -15.26 -15.73 -7.06
N ASP A 139 -16.35 -15.63 -7.82
CA ASP A 139 -17.60 -14.99 -7.39
C ASP A 139 -18.21 -15.63 -6.14
N HIS A 140 -17.88 -16.91 -5.89
CA HIS A 140 -18.31 -17.67 -4.71
C HIS A 140 -17.10 -18.32 -4.04
N ALA A 141 -16.29 -17.52 -3.36
CA ALA A 141 -15.16 -18.02 -2.61
C ALA A 141 -15.59 -18.53 -1.22
N SER A 142 -15.03 -19.66 -0.80
CA SER A 142 -15.21 -20.13 0.57
C SER A 142 -14.39 -19.27 1.55
N ALA A 143 -14.85 -19.17 2.80
CA ALA A 143 -14.13 -18.49 3.87
C ALA A 143 -12.68 -18.99 4.01
N TRP A 144 -12.47 -20.30 3.85
CA TRP A 144 -11.15 -20.93 3.89
C TRP A 144 -10.22 -20.42 2.78
N ASP A 145 -10.71 -20.33 1.55
CA ASP A 145 -9.94 -19.86 0.40
C ASP A 145 -9.54 -18.38 0.56
N ILE A 146 -10.48 -17.54 1.01
CA ILE A 146 -10.22 -16.13 1.34
C ILE A 146 -9.13 -16.02 2.42
N SER A 147 -9.27 -16.77 3.52
CA SER A 147 -8.31 -16.74 4.62
C SER A 147 -6.93 -17.23 4.20
N LEU A 148 -6.84 -18.28 3.37
CA LEU A 148 -5.55 -18.79 2.90
C LEU A 148 -4.81 -17.77 2.02
N ARG A 149 -5.54 -17.12 1.10
CA ARG A 149 -4.97 -16.06 0.24
C ARG A 149 -4.60 -14.81 1.06
N GLY A 150 -5.43 -14.44 2.04
CA GLY A 150 -5.12 -13.36 2.99
C GLY A 150 -3.89 -13.66 3.87
N LEU A 151 -3.73 -14.91 4.30
CA LEU A 151 -2.56 -15.39 5.03
C LEU A 151 -1.30 -15.26 4.16
N LEU A 152 -1.37 -15.66 2.89
CA LEU A 152 -0.27 -15.52 1.94
C LEU A 152 0.18 -14.06 1.78
N CYS A 153 -0.77 -13.13 1.66
CA CYS A 153 -0.49 -11.68 1.66
C CYS A 153 0.24 -11.26 2.95
N GLY A 154 -0.27 -11.67 4.10
CA GLY A 154 0.33 -11.37 5.40
C GLY A 154 1.76 -11.89 5.53
N THR A 155 1.98 -13.13 5.12
CA THR A 155 3.30 -13.77 5.12
C THR A 155 4.30 -13.02 4.22
N GLY A 156 3.91 -12.71 2.98
CA GLY A 156 4.76 -11.94 2.07
C GLY A 156 5.08 -10.55 2.62
N PHE A 157 4.05 -9.83 3.06
CA PHE A 157 4.19 -8.47 3.58
C PHE A 157 5.02 -8.40 4.86
N GLY A 158 4.86 -9.37 5.78
CA GLY A 158 5.68 -9.49 6.98
C GLY A 158 7.14 -9.81 6.68
N CYS A 159 7.38 -10.70 5.71
CA CYS A 159 8.72 -11.03 5.21
C CYS A 159 9.41 -9.83 4.55
N PHE A 160 8.65 -8.98 3.86
CA PHE A 160 9.14 -7.75 3.25
C PHE A 160 9.47 -6.65 4.28
N GLN A 161 8.52 -6.34 5.17
CA GLN A 161 8.59 -5.15 6.01
C GLN A 161 9.81 -5.15 6.94
N SER A 162 10.09 -6.27 7.62
CA SER A 162 11.15 -6.28 8.65
C SER A 162 12.55 -6.02 8.06
N PRO A 163 13.00 -6.72 6.99
CA PRO A 163 14.29 -6.42 6.34
C PRO A 163 14.33 -5.04 5.68
N ASN A 164 13.24 -4.59 5.05
CA ASN A 164 13.22 -3.28 4.37
C ASN A 164 13.31 -2.12 5.37
N ASN A 165 12.59 -2.20 6.49
CA ASN A 165 12.66 -1.19 7.56
C ASN A 165 14.06 -1.15 8.18
N ARG A 166 14.67 -2.33 8.38
CA ARG A 166 16.05 -2.42 8.84
C ARG A 166 17.02 -1.76 7.86
N GLU A 167 16.89 -2.00 6.56
CA GLU A 167 17.73 -1.39 5.54
C GLU A 167 17.62 0.15 5.56
N MET A 168 16.41 0.68 5.70
CA MET A 168 16.18 2.12 5.82
C MET A 168 16.84 2.71 7.07
N LEU A 169 16.64 2.08 8.23
CA LEU A 169 17.19 2.57 9.50
C LEU A 169 18.71 2.43 9.57
N ALA A 170 19.27 1.35 9.01
CA ALA A 170 20.71 1.12 8.98
C ALA A 170 21.44 2.00 7.95
N SER A 171 20.73 2.55 6.97
CA SER A 171 21.30 3.49 5.98
C SER A 171 21.45 4.91 6.53
N ALA A 172 20.87 5.21 7.69
CA ALA A 172 21.04 6.49 8.38
C ALA A 172 22.14 6.38 9.45
N SER A 173 22.92 7.44 9.66
CA SER A 173 23.81 7.51 10.82
C SER A 173 23.00 7.47 12.12
N ARG A 174 23.61 7.09 13.25
CA ARG A 174 22.91 6.99 14.55
C ARG A 174 22.13 8.27 14.89
N GLU A 175 22.73 9.43 14.63
CA GLU A 175 22.14 10.76 14.85
C GLU A 175 20.92 11.03 13.96
N HIS A 176 20.87 10.44 12.76
CA HIS A 176 19.77 10.63 11.80
C HIS A 176 18.75 9.47 11.79
N SER A 177 18.87 8.49 12.68
CA SER A 177 17.97 7.34 12.76
C SER A 177 16.51 7.74 13.06
N GLY A 178 16.31 8.81 13.84
CA GLY A 178 14.99 9.40 14.09
C GLY A 178 14.33 9.90 12.81
N TYR A 179 15.09 10.56 11.93
CA TYR A 179 14.59 11.03 10.64
C TYR A 179 14.25 9.88 9.68
N ALA A 180 15.07 8.82 9.65
CA ALA A 180 14.78 7.63 8.85
C ALA A 180 13.48 6.94 9.29
N SER A 181 13.24 6.85 10.61
CA SER A 181 11.97 6.36 11.16
C SER A 181 10.79 7.27 10.78
N GLY A 182 10.99 8.59 10.81
CA GLY A 182 10.01 9.57 10.35
C GLY A 182 9.65 9.39 8.87
N VAL A 183 10.65 9.22 7.99
CA VAL A 183 10.43 8.90 6.57
C VAL A 183 9.63 7.62 6.42
N LEU A 184 9.98 6.56 7.15
CA LEU A 184 9.23 5.29 7.11
C LEU A 184 7.76 5.48 7.51
N ALA A 185 7.50 6.24 8.57
CA ALA A 185 6.13 6.54 9.01
C ALA A 185 5.37 7.34 7.95
N ILE A 186 6.01 8.33 7.32
CA ILE A 186 5.42 9.11 6.22
C ILE A 186 5.11 8.20 5.03
N MET A 187 6.07 7.40 4.55
CA MET A 187 5.86 6.49 3.42
C MET A 187 4.71 5.52 3.68
N ARG A 188 4.59 5.03 4.92
CA ARG A 188 3.48 4.17 5.34
C ARG A 188 2.14 4.88 5.30
N THR A 189 1.99 5.93 6.10
CA THR A 189 0.70 6.61 6.26
C THR A 189 0.26 7.25 4.95
N PHE A 190 1.19 7.93 4.25
CA PHE A 190 0.89 8.54 2.96
C PHE A 190 0.54 7.49 1.90
N GLY A 191 1.28 6.39 1.84
CA GLY A 191 0.96 5.28 0.94
C GLY A 191 -0.43 4.69 1.20
N GLN A 192 -0.76 4.42 2.46
CA GLN A 192 -2.08 3.91 2.83
C GLN A 192 -3.22 4.89 2.49
N CYS A 193 -3.02 6.18 2.72
CA CYS A 193 -3.98 7.22 2.33
C CYS A 193 -4.17 7.28 0.81
N LEU A 194 -3.09 7.24 0.03
CA LEU A 194 -3.15 7.20 -1.44
C LEU A 194 -3.87 5.94 -1.93
N GLY A 195 -3.59 4.79 -1.33
CA GLY A 195 -4.28 3.54 -1.65
C GLY A 195 -5.78 3.64 -1.38
N ALA A 196 -6.16 4.11 -0.19
CA ALA A 196 -7.58 4.29 0.16
C ALA A 196 -8.30 5.26 -0.77
N ALA A 197 -7.68 6.40 -1.08
CA ALA A 197 -8.21 7.38 -2.03
C ALA A 197 -8.36 6.78 -3.45
N GLY A 198 -7.37 6.00 -3.90
CA GLY A 198 -7.41 5.30 -5.18
C GLY A 198 -8.59 4.33 -5.29
N VAL A 199 -8.87 3.56 -4.24
CA VAL A 199 -10.06 2.69 -4.19
C VAL A 199 -11.34 3.52 -4.24
N GLY A 200 -11.43 4.61 -3.48
CA GLY A 200 -12.58 5.50 -3.52
C GLY A 200 -12.88 6.03 -4.93
N ILE A 201 -11.83 6.43 -5.67
CA ILE A 201 -11.95 6.87 -7.07
C ILE A 201 -12.44 5.71 -7.96
N ILE A 202 -11.84 4.52 -7.85
CA ILE A 202 -12.23 3.35 -8.64
C ILE A 202 -13.70 2.98 -8.40
N LEU A 203 -14.13 2.93 -7.14
CA LEU A 203 -15.51 2.62 -6.78
C LEU A 203 -16.49 3.70 -7.27
N THR A 204 -16.12 4.97 -7.24
CA THR A 204 -16.96 6.08 -7.70
C THR A 204 -17.12 6.06 -9.22
N LEU A 205 -16.03 5.84 -9.97
CA LEU A 205 -16.05 5.79 -11.43
C LEU A 205 -16.72 4.52 -11.97
N GLY A 206 -16.61 3.41 -11.23
CA GLY A 206 -17.19 2.12 -11.58
C GLY A 206 -18.66 1.93 -11.20
N ALA A 207 -19.29 2.94 -10.58
CA ALA A 207 -20.71 2.90 -10.17
C ALA A 207 -21.66 3.80 -11.01
N PRO A 208 -21.85 3.60 -12.33
CA PRO A 208 -22.86 4.35 -13.08
C PRO A 208 -24.33 4.00 -12.72
N GLU A 209 -24.61 2.88 -12.03
CA GLU A 209 -25.97 2.35 -11.83
C GLU A 209 -26.11 1.69 -10.44
N PRO A 210 -27.32 1.63 -9.83
CA PRO A 210 -27.58 0.98 -8.54
C PRO A 210 -27.60 -0.56 -8.64
N ALA A 211 -26.67 -1.14 -9.40
CA ALA A 211 -26.56 -2.58 -9.60
C ALA A 211 -25.46 -3.20 -8.70
N PRO A 212 -25.77 -4.20 -7.86
CA PRO A 212 -24.79 -4.88 -7.00
C PRO A 212 -23.56 -5.42 -7.76
N LEU A 213 -23.75 -5.81 -9.02
CA LEU A 213 -22.71 -6.38 -9.89
C LEU A 213 -21.66 -5.36 -10.35
N ALA A 214 -21.98 -4.06 -10.41
CA ALA A 214 -21.02 -3.02 -10.77
C ALA A 214 -19.98 -2.79 -9.65
N GLY A 215 -20.40 -3.00 -8.39
CA GLY A 215 -19.50 -2.95 -7.22
C GLY A 215 -18.44 -4.06 -7.24
N ALA A 216 -18.80 -5.28 -7.66
CA ALA A 216 -17.88 -6.41 -7.70
C ALA A 216 -16.70 -6.19 -8.64
N HIS A 217 -16.97 -5.75 -9.88
CA HIS A 217 -15.94 -5.46 -10.88
C HIS A 217 -15.00 -4.32 -10.42
N SER A 218 -15.56 -3.30 -9.77
CA SER A 218 -14.79 -2.15 -9.26
C SER A 218 -13.85 -2.55 -8.12
N VAL A 219 -14.33 -3.41 -7.21
CA VAL A 219 -13.51 -3.97 -6.13
C VAL A 219 -12.41 -4.88 -6.68
N GLN A 220 -12.71 -5.70 -7.68
CA GLN A 220 -11.71 -6.55 -8.32
C GLN A 220 -10.65 -5.72 -9.08
N LEU A 221 -11.05 -4.66 -9.77
CA LEU A 221 -10.14 -3.70 -10.41
C LEU A 221 -9.21 -3.06 -9.37
N ALA A 222 -9.74 -2.67 -8.22
CA ALA A 222 -8.93 -2.13 -7.12
C ALA A 222 -7.89 -3.14 -6.61
N LEU A 223 -8.22 -4.43 -6.51
CA LEU A 223 -7.27 -5.49 -6.14
C LEU A 223 -6.19 -5.69 -7.21
N TRP A 224 -6.54 -5.62 -8.50
CA TRP A 224 -5.56 -5.66 -9.59
C TRP A 224 -4.63 -4.43 -9.57
N CYS A 225 -5.17 -3.23 -9.33
CA CYS A 225 -4.35 -2.03 -9.15
C CYS A 225 -3.41 -2.15 -7.94
N ALA A 226 -3.86 -2.76 -6.83
CA ALA A 226 -3.02 -3.06 -5.69
C ALA A 226 -1.88 -4.02 -6.06
N ALA A 227 -2.17 -5.09 -6.81
CA ALA A 227 -1.15 -6.01 -7.31
C ALA A 227 -0.13 -5.31 -8.22
N LEU A 228 -0.59 -4.43 -9.12
CA LEU A 228 0.28 -3.61 -9.99
C LEU A 228 1.19 -2.66 -9.19
N ALA A 229 0.65 -1.99 -8.17
CA ALA A 229 1.45 -1.14 -7.28
C ALA A 229 2.54 -1.95 -6.55
N SER A 230 2.25 -3.20 -6.13
CA SER A 230 3.24 -4.09 -5.52
C SER A 230 4.24 -4.66 -6.52
N LEU A 231 3.84 -4.86 -7.78
CA LEU A 231 4.77 -5.22 -8.86
C LEU A 231 5.79 -4.09 -9.10
N LEU A 232 5.37 -2.83 -9.06
CA LEU A 232 6.28 -1.69 -9.11
C LEU A 232 7.22 -1.66 -7.90
N ALA A 233 6.69 -1.97 -6.70
CA ALA A 233 7.50 -2.12 -5.49
C ALA A 233 8.56 -3.23 -5.66
N LEU A 234 8.17 -4.37 -6.23
CA LEU A 234 9.05 -5.49 -6.52
C LEU A 234 10.13 -5.12 -7.55
N ALA A 235 9.78 -4.42 -8.63
CA ALA A 235 10.74 -3.94 -9.63
C ALA A 235 11.75 -2.96 -9.02
N CYS A 236 11.29 -2.01 -8.20
CA CYS A 236 12.16 -1.11 -7.43
C CYS A 236 13.07 -1.90 -6.48
N SER A 237 12.57 -2.93 -5.82
CA SER A 237 13.34 -3.81 -4.93
C SER A 237 14.40 -4.61 -5.69
N LEU A 238 14.05 -5.19 -6.85
CA LEU A 238 14.99 -5.91 -7.71
C LEU A 238 16.12 -5.00 -8.21
N SER A 239 15.81 -3.74 -8.55
CA SER A 239 16.83 -2.77 -8.97
C SER A 239 17.87 -2.47 -7.87
N ARG A 240 17.52 -2.67 -6.59
CA ARG A 240 18.47 -2.56 -5.47
C ARG A 240 19.48 -3.70 -5.43
N LEU A 241 19.09 -4.88 -5.91
CA LEU A 241 19.97 -6.06 -5.92
C LEU A 241 21.02 -5.97 -7.03
N THR A 242 20.69 -5.31 -8.14
CA THR A 242 21.60 -5.17 -9.29
C THR A 242 22.56 -3.98 -9.16
N ARG A 243 22.21 -2.95 -8.39
CA ARG A 243 23.05 -1.76 -8.15
C ARG A 243 24.00 -1.91 -6.96
N ARG A 244 24.57 -3.09 -6.74
CA ARG A 244 25.52 -3.35 -5.66
C ARG A 244 26.87 -2.71 -5.89
#